data_AF-A0A415RQ12-F1
#
_entry.id   AF-A0A415RQ12-F1
#
_cell.length_a   1.000
_cell.length_b   1.000
_cell.length_c   1.000
_cell.angle_alpha   90.00
_cell.angle_beta   90.00
_cell.angle_gamma   90.00
#
_symmetry.space_group_name_H-M   'P 1'
#
loop_
_entity.id
_entity.type
_entity.pdbx_description
1 polymer ?
#
loop_
_entity_poly.entity_id
_entity_poly.type
_entity_poly.pdbx_seq_one_letter_code
_entity_poly.pdbx_strand_id
1 'polypeptide(L)'
;MLQILEGKEEKSVSITGPAGCGKTLLIYDIAKEYMRDNQVVVIHCGMLNEGHNALNEKNWQIFPIKNYENIPYDKTDIIVLDEVQRIDEGQLNFIFEKMKENKICGIFSYDPLQMDRLHFIGQF
;
A
#
# COMPACT_ATOMS: atom_id res chain seq x y z
N MET A 1 -13.30 4.35 8.96
CA MET A 1 -12.96 5.74 9.35
C MET A 1 -11.63 6.04 8.71
N LEU A 2 -11.53 7.08 7.87
CA LEU A 2 -10.25 7.51 7.31
C LEU A 2 -9.36 7.98 8.47
N GLN A 3 -8.16 7.43 8.63
CA GLN A 3 -7.18 7.91 9.60
C GLN A 3 -5.95 8.39 8.84
N ILE A 4 -5.78 9.71 8.81
CA ILE A 4 -4.55 10.33 8.35
C ILE A 4 -3.57 10.25 9.53
N LEU A 5 -2.51 9.46 9.37
CA LEU A 5 -1.42 9.35 10.33
C LEU A 5 -0.27 10.18 9.79
N GLU A 6 -0.09 11.38 10.32
CA GLU A 6 1.04 12.24 9.95
C GLU A 6 2.29 11.82 10.76
N GLY A 7 3.16 11.03 10.13
CA GLY A 7 4.50 10.74 10.63
C GLY A 7 5.41 11.95 10.42
N LYS A 8 6.29 12.26 11.40
CA LYS A 8 6.97 13.55 11.53
C LYS A 8 7.89 13.96 10.36
N GLU A 9 8.22 13.07 9.42
CA GLU A 9 8.90 13.38 8.16
C GLU A 9 8.38 12.55 6.95
N GLU A 10 7.30 11.78 7.12
CA GLU A 10 6.83 10.81 6.12
C GLU A 10 5.34 11.00 5.82
N LYS A 11 5.00 11.31 4.56
CA LYS A 11 3.62 11.55 4.11
C LYS A 11 2.94 10.21 3.81
N SER A 12 2.39 9.63 4.86
CA SER A 12 1.65 8.37 4.80
C SER A 12 0.19 8.56 5.20
N VAL A 13 -0.73 7.82 4.59
CA VAL A 13 -2.16 7.86 4.93
C VAL A 13 -2.73 6.45 4.98
N SER A 14 -3.63 6.21 5.95
CA SER A 14 -4.28 4.92 6.12
C SER A 14 -5.80 4.99 5.95
N ILE A 15 -6.33 4.07 5.16
CA ILE A 15 -7.76 3.84 4.95
C ILE A 15 -8.15 2.59 5.71
N THR A 16 -8.96 2.78 6.75
CA THR A 16 -9.33 1.70 7.66
C THR A 16 -10.83 1.46 7.69
N GLY A 17 -11.21 0.20 7.81
CA GLY A 17 -12.60 -0.22 7.92
C GLY A 17 -12.76 -1.73 7.83
N PRO A 18 -13.89 -2.28 8.29
CA PRO A 18 -14.18 -3.71 8.19
C PRO A 18 -14.17 -4.24 6.74
N ALA A 19 -14.17 -5.57 6.61
CA ALA A 19 -14.42 -6.23 5.33
C ALA A 19 -15.74 -5.74 4.68
N GLY A 20 -15.76 -5.64 3.35
CA GLY A 20 -16.95 -5.22 2.59
C GLY A 20 -17.21 -3.70 2.52
N CYS A 21 -16.39 -2.85 3.16
CA CYS A 21 -16.56 -1.38 3.12
C CYS A 21 -15.99 -0.68 1.87
N GLY A 22 -15.58 -1.43 0.84
CA GLY A 22 -15.07 -0.83 -0.40
C GLY A 22 -13.67 -0.21 -0.33
N LYS A 23 -12.86 -0.55 0.70
CA LYS A 23 -11.49 -0.01 0.87
C LYS A 23 -10.63 -0.20 -0.38
N THR A 24 -10.55 -1.42 -0.90
CA THR A 24 -9.78 -1.73 -2.11
C THR A 24 -10.21 -0.87 -3.29
N LEU A 25 -11.53 -0.75 -3.55
CA LEU A 25 -12.01 0.12 -4.64
C LEU A 25 -11.60 1.58 -4.42
N LEU A 26 -11.73 2.09 -3.19
CA LEU A 26 -11.34 3.45 -2.86
C LEU A 26 -9.84 3.70 -3.05
N ILE A 27 -8.97 2.82 -2.57
CA ILE A 27 -7.52 3.04 -2.68
C ILE A 27 -7.06 2.93 -4.13
N TYR A 28 -7.69 2.07 -4.94
CA TYR A 28 -7.40 1.97 -6.37
C TYR A 28 -7.89 3.22 -7.11
N ASP A 29 -9.09 3.74 -6.80
CA ASP A 29 -9.52 5.02 -7.38
C ASP A 29 -8.55 6.16 -7.04
N ILE A 30 -8.08 6.22 -5.79
CA ILE A 30 -7.05 7.19 -5.38
C ILE A 30 -5.74 6.96 -6.15
N ALA A 31 -5.25 5.72 -6.23
CA ALA A 31 -4.04 5.38 -6.96
C ALA A 31 -4.12 5.84 -8.42
N LYS A 32 -5.27 5.60 -9.07
CA LYS A 32 -5.52 6.00 -10.46
C LYS A 32 -5.46 7.50 -10.67
N GLU A 33 -5.95 8.30 -9.72
CA GLU A 33 -5.85 9.76 -9.80
C GLU A 33 -4.38 10.21 -9.71
N TYR A 34 -3.59 9.63 -8.79
CA TYR A 34 -2.17 9.98 -8.63
C TYR A 34 -1.27 9.48 -9.76
N MET A 35 -1.62 8.36 -10.41
CA MET A 35 -0.90 7.81 -11.58
C MET A 35 -0.80 8.79 -12.76
N ARG A 36 -1.59 9.86 -12.78
CA ARG A 36 -1.53 10.89 -13.83
C ARG A 36 -0.21 11.67 -13.80
N ASP A 37 0.31 11.92 -12.60
CA ASP A 37 1.46 12.80 -12.37
C ASP A 37 2.61 12.12 -11.62
N ASN A 38 2.43 10.87 -11.15
CA ASN A 38 3.36 10.16 -10.28
C ASN A 38 3.57 8.72 -10.72
N GLN A 39 4.74 8.16 -10.43
CA GLN A 39 5.00 6.73 -10.51
C GLN A 39 4.42 6.03 -9.28
N VAL A 40 3.26 5.40 -9.47
CA VAL A 40 2.53 4.70 -8.41
C VAL A 40 2.73 3.19 -8.54
N VAL A 41 3.17 2.56 -7.46
CA VAL A 41 3.23 1.10 -7.32
C VAL A 41 2.16 0.64 -6.34
N VAL A 42 1.42 -0.39 -6.71
CA VAL A 42 0.47 -1.06 -5.81
C VAL A 42 1.06 -2.39 -5.39
N ILE A 43 1.17 -2.64 -4.10
CA ILE A 43 1.49 -3.95 -3.54
C ILE A 43 0.21 -4.51 -2.94
N HIS A 44 -0.31 -5.58 -3.55
CA HIS A 44 -1.44 -6.29 -2.98
C HIS A 44 -0.94 -7.39 -2.05
N CYS A 45 -1.28 -7.29 -0.75
CA CYS A 45 -0.82 -8.21 0.28
C CYS A 45 -1.53 -9.58 0.28
N GLY A 46 -2.49 -9.78 -0.63
CA GLY A 46 -3.08 -11.08 -0.93
C GLY A 46 -2.53 -11.72 -2.22
N MET A 47 -3.26 -12.74 -2.70
CA MET A 47 -3.02 -13.29 -4.03
C MET A 47 -3.57 -12.35 -5.10
N LEU A 48 -2.82 -12.15 -6.19
CA LEU A 48 -3.38 -11.46 -7.34
C LEU A 48 -4.52 -12.28 -7.96
N ASN A 49 -5.56 -11.57 -8.38
CA ASN A 49 -6.69 -12.14 -9.11
C ASN A 49 -6.69 -11.63 -10.57
N GLU A 50 -7.64 -12.11 -11.37
CA GLU A 50 -7.79 -11.71 -12.77
C GLU A 50 -7.98 -10.19 -12.94
N GLY A 51 -8.64 -9.53 -11.99
CA GLY A 51 -8.81 -8.08 -12.00
C GLY A 51 -7.48 -7.34 -11.87
N HIS A 52 -6.58 -7.77 -10.98
CA HIS A 52 -5.25 -7.18 -10.87
C HIS A 52 -4.44 -7.40 -12.16
N ASN A 53 -4.52 -8.58 -12.76
CA ASN A 53 -3.83 -8.87 -14.02
C ASN A 53 -4.37 -7.98 -15.17
N ALA A 54 -5.69 -7.83 -15.28
CA ALA A 54 -6.33 -6.96 -16.27
C ALA A 54 -6.01 -5.47 -16.06
N LEU A 55 -5.73 -5.05 -14.82
CA LEU A 55 -5.24 -3.69 -14.54
C LEU A 55 -3.78 -3.53 -14.96
N ASN A 56 -2.92 -4.52 -14.73
CA ASN A 56 -1.53 -4.50 -15.20
C ASN A 56 -1.44 -4.45 -16.73
N GLU A 57 -2.35 -5.11 -17.45
CA GLU A 57 -2.49 -4.97 -18.91
C GLU A 57 -2.82 -3.53 -19.35
N LYS A 58 -3.35 -2.71 -18.43
CA LYS A 58 -3.65 -1.29 -18.62
C LYS A 58 -2.61 -0.37 -17.98
N ASN A 59 -1.35 -0.82 -17.94
CA ASN A 59 -0.19 -0.08 -17.44
C ASN A 59 -0.21 0.24 -15.94
N TRP A 60 -0.98 -0.50 -15.14
CA TRP A 60 -0.78 -0.48 -13.70
C TRP A 60 0.50 -1.23 -13.33
N GLN A 61 1.05 -0.87 -12.18
CA GLN A 61 2.22 -1.51 -11.57
C GLN A 61 1.80 -2.22 -10.28
N ILE A 62 1.00 -3.28 -10.40
CA ILE A 62 0.48 -4.06 -9.27
C ILE A 62 1.36 -5.30 -9.07
N PHE A 63 2.00 -5.40 -7.91
CA PHE A 63 2.84 -6.52 -7.51
C PHE A 63 2.16 -7.35 -6.40
N PRO A 64 2.27 -8.68 -6.42
CA PRO A 64 1.95 -9.48 -5.26
C PRO A 64 2.98 -9.24 -4.17
N ILE A 65 2.58 -9.32 -2.91
CA ILE A 65 3.51 -9.14 -1.79
C ILE A 65 4.71 -10.07 -1.83
N LYS A 66 4.58 -11.32 -2.29
CA LYS A 66 5.71 -12.25 -2.44
C LYS A 66 6.85 -11.74 -3.36
N ASN A 67 6.62 -10.68 -4.13
CA ASN A 67 7.61 -10.05 -5.01
C ASN A 67 8.08 -8.68 -4.48
N TYR A 68 7.85 -8.35 -3.21
CA TYR A 68 8.18 -7.05 -2.60
C TYR A 68 9.63 -6.62 -2.81
N GLU A 69 10.59 -7.54 -2.86
CA GLU A 69 12.01 -7.22 -3.08
C GLU A 69 12.30 -6.71 -4.50
N ASN A 70 11.45 -7.04 -5.49
CA ASN A 70 11.66 -6.73 -6.90
C ASN A 70 11.00 -5.42 -7.35
N ILE A 71 10.45 -4.65 -6.41
CA ILE A 71 9.78 -3.38 -6.70
C ILE A 71 10.83 -2.32 -7.06
N PRO A 72 10.58 -1.47 -8.08
CA PRO A 72 11.49 -0.40 -8.48
C PRO A 72 11.38 0.81 -7.54
N TYR A 73 11.78 0.64 -6.27
CA TYR A 73 11.67 1.67 -5.23
C TYR A 73 12.34 3.00 -5.61
N ASP A 74 13.46 2.95 -6.32
CA ASP A 74 14.23 4.12 -6.79
C ASP A 74 13.49 4.99 -7.81
N LYS A 75 12.43 4.46 -8.42
CA LYS A 75 11.60 5.14 -9.43
C LYS A 75 10.16 5.34 -8.98
N THR A 76 9.87 5.06 -7.72
CA THR A 76 8.50 5.06 -7.20
C THR A 76 8.28 6.31 -6.35
N ASP A 77 7.27 7.10 -6.68
CA ASP A 77 6.89 8.28 -5.90
C ASP A 77 5.90 7.90 -4.79
N ILE A 78 5.01 6.94 -5.06
CA ILE A 78 3.94 6.52 -4.16
C ILE A 78 3.83 4.98 -4.14
N ILE A 79 3.80 4.41 -2.93
CA ILE A 79 3.45 3.01 -2.70
C ILE A 79 2.06 2.92 -2.07
N VAL A 80 1.21 2.11 -2.70
CA VAL A 80 -0.08 1.71 -2.17
C VAL A 80 0.02 0.29 -1.65
N LEU A 81 -0.21 0.06 -0.35
CA LEU A 81 -0.32 -1.29 0.20
C LEU A 81 -1.80 -1.63 0.43
N ASP A 82 -2.29 -2.67 -0.23
CA ASP A 82 -3.66 -3.16 -0.07
C ASP A 82 -3.71 -4.41 0.81
N GLU A 83 -4.74 -4.50 1.67
CA GLU A 83 -4.96 -5.63 2.58
C GLU A 83 -3.76 -5.88 3.51
N VAL A 84 -3.19 -4.82 4.07
CA VAL A 84 -1.94 -4.86 4.85
C VAL A 84 -2.00 -5.84 6.01
N GLN A 85 -3.18 -6.14 6.58
CA GLN A 85 -3.34 -7.18 7.59
C GLN A 85 -2.87 -8.60 7.16
N ARG A 86 -2.53 -8.81 5.89
CA ARG A 86 -2.04 -10.09 5.34
C ARG A 86 -0.52 -10.16 5.21
N ILE A 87 0.21 -9.07 5.45
CA ILE A 87 1.67 -9.00 5.35
C ILE A 87 2.33 -9.47 6.65
N ASP A 88 3.52 -10.08 6.57
CA ASP A 88 4.35 -10.29 7.76
C ASP A 88 5.19 -9.06 8.12
N GLU A 89 5.65 -9.01 9.38
CA GLU A 89 6.38 -7.85 9.91
C GLU A 89 7.73 -7.63 9.21
N GLY A 90 8.43 -8.69 8.81
CA GLY A 90 9.73 -8.56 8.13
C GLY A 90 9.58 -7.93 6.75
N GLN A 91 8.57 -8.35 6.00
CA GLN A 91 8.21 -7.74 4.71
C GLN A 91 7.79 -6.28 4.87
N LEU A 92 6.96 -5.98 5.87
CA LEU A 92 6.50 -4.62 6.13
C LEU A 92 7.67 -3.69 6.47
N ASN A 93 8.55 -4.11 7.38
CA ASN A 93 9.74 -3.37 7.78
C ASN A 93 10.64 -3.07 6.58
N PHE A 94 10.89 -4.07 5.74
CA PHE A 94 11.68 -3.88 4.52
C PHE A 94 11.07 -2.84 3.59
N ILE A 95 9.74 -2.90 3.37
CA ILE A 95 9.05 -1.93 2.50
C ILE A 95 9.16 -0.52 3.09
N PHE A 96 8.95 -0.36 4.40
CA PHE A 96 9.05 0.94 5.06
C PHE A 96 10.49 1.50 5.04
N GLU A 97 11.50 0.67 5.26
CA GLU A 97 12.90 1.07 5.09
C GLU A 97 13.15 1.57 3.66
N LYS A 98 12.67 0.84 2.64
CA LYS A 98 12.80 1.26 1.23
C LYS A 98 12.04 2.54 0.94
N MET A 99 10.85 2.72 1.50
CA MET A 99 10.07 3.95 1.37
C MET A 99 10.83 5.15 1.95
N LYS A 100 11.41 4.99 3.14
CA LYS A 100 12.20 6.02 3.80
C LYS A 100 13.47 6.37 3.02
N GLU A 101 14.24 5.36 2.60
CA GLU A 101 15.47 5.52 1.80
C GLU A 101 15.21 6.34 0.52
N ASN A 102 14.08 6.08 -0.14
CA ASN A 102 13.72 6.67 -1.43
C ASN A 102 12.71 7.83 -1.32
N LYS A 103 12.32 8.24 -0.11
CA LYS A 103 11.36 9.32 0.18
C LYS A 103 9.99 9.11 -0.50
N ILE A 104 9.52 7.87 -0.50
CA ILE A 104 8.26 7.43 -1.12
C ILE A 104 7.09 7.75 -0.20
N CYS A 105 6.00 8.28 -0.75
CA CYS A 105 4.76 8.49 0.00
C CYS A 105 3.94 7.19 0.13
N GLY A 106 3.26 6.99 1.26
CA GLY A 106 2.51 5.78 1.58
C GLY A 106 1.00 5.95 1.56
N ILE A 107 0.29 5.00 0.95
CA ILE A 107 -1.18 4.87 1.08
C ILE A 107 -1.49 3.43 1.47
N PHE A 108 -2.18 3.23 2.59
CA PHE A 108 -2.37 1.89 3.14
C PHE A 108 -3.84 1.57 3.32
N SER A 109 -4.25 0.34 3.04
CA SER A 109 -5.56 -0.19 3.39
C SER A 109 -5.42 -1.33 4.40
N TYR A 110 -6.19 -1.27 5.48
CA TYR A 110 -6.26 -2.41 6.39
C TYR A 110 -7.61 -2.58 7.11
N ASP A 111 -7.88 -3.80 7.53
CA ASP A 111 -8.99 -4.13 8.43
C ASP A 111 -8.52 -4.07 9.89
N PRO A 112 -8.99 -3.11 10.70
CA PRO A 112 -8.56 -2.96 12.10
C PRO A 112 -9.02 -4.12 13.00
N LEU A 113 -9.98 -4.94 12.58
CA LEU A 113 -10.40 -6.15 13.32
C LEU A 113 -9.47 -7.34 13.09
N GLN A 114 -8.66 -7.28 12.04
CA GLN A 114 -7.75 -8.35 11.62
C GLN A 114 -6.28 -7.96 11.82
N MET A 115 -6.01 -6.81 12.45
CA MET A 115 -4.65 -6.29 12.61
C MET A 115 -4.41 -5.82 14.05
N ASP A 116 -3.33 -6.29 14.65
CA ASP A 116 -2.89 -5.85 15.97
C ASP A 116 -2.43 -4.39 15.93
N ARG A 117 -3.31 -3.49 16.41
CA ARG A 117 -3.10 -2.03 16.39
C ARG A 117 -1.78 -1.56 16.98
N LEU A 118 -1.27 -2.19 18.05
CA LEU A 118 -0.04 -1.74 18.71
C LEU A 118 1.21 -1.87 17.81
N HIS A 119 1.27 -2.91 16.98
CA HIS A 119 2.43 -3.14 16.11
C HIS A 119 2.43 -2.22 14.89
N PHE A 120 1.25 -1.94 14.34
CA PHE A 120 1.14 -1.15 13.11
C PHE A 120 1.37 0.35 13.36
N ILE A 121 0.82 0.90 14.45
CA ILE A 121 0.92 2.36 14.72
C ILE A 121 2.34 2.73 15.17
N GLY A 122 3.11 1.81 15.73
CA GLY A 122 4.52 2.04 16.11
C GLY A 122 5.49 2.14 14.92
N GLN A 123 5.01 1.84 13.71
CA GLN A 123 5.77 1.89 12.46
C GLN A 123 5.49 3.16 11.64
N PHE A 124 4.61 4.06 12.13
CA PHE A 124 4.27 5.36 11.53
C PHE A 124 4.69 6.53 12.42
#